data_AF-W7JEX1-F1
#
_entry.id   AF-W7JEX1-F1
#
_cell.length_a   1.000
_cell.length_b   1.000
_cell.length_c   1.000
_cell.angle_alpha   90.00
_cell.angle_beta   90.00
_cell.angle_gamma   90.00
#
_symmetry.space_group_name_H-M   'P 1'
#
loop_
_entity.id
_entity.type
_entity.pdbx_description
1 polymer ?
#
loop_
_entity_poly.entity_id
_entity_poly.type
_entity_poly.pdbx_seq_one_letter_code
_entity_poly.pdbx_strand_id
1 'polypeptide(L)'
;MTTGIVERTCTAEAHSDGYGFTRCVDIGGRVVRATLTRDVHEGRSRAQVEVLDDDRTWTHLAEEPTSAWWAHTPPPRLGLDDAVAVLTPVTDRLLARAADILAPPTTAPVPPTVSASPLSVSALPPRLREAVSALLLITYGSDAEGSIGPEDIAQDQACSRPLHVIEFPDGSVVFTKAHRPTCPFITSAEDCDKHQCSPHHRPPHRTR
;
A
#
# COMPACT_ATOMS: atom_id res chain seq x y z
N MET A 1 -1.58 -14.52 -22.31
CA MET A 1 -2.75 -13.76 -22.78
C MET A 1 -2.87 -12.55 -21.88
N THR A 2 -2.75 -11.34 -22.41
CA THR A 2 -2.86 -10.12 -21.60
C THR A 2 -4.30 -10.01 -21.10
N THR A 3 -4.49 -9.99 -19.78
CA THR A 3 -5.80 -9.78 -19.17
C THR A 3 -6.27 -8.37 -19.54
N GLY A 4 -7.08 -8.25 -20.59
CA GLY A 4 -7.60 -6.96 -21.05
C GLY A 4 -8.68 -6.47 -20.10
N ILE A 5 -8.56 -5.22 -19.64
CA ILE A 5 -9.63 -4.52 -18.92
C ILE A 5 -10.65 -4.05 -19.95
N VAL A 6 -11.89 -4.54 -19.90
CA VAL A 6 -12.96 -4.14 -20.83
C VAL A 6 -13.99 -3.31 -20.09
N GLU A 7 -14.26 -2.10 -20.56
CA GLU A 7 -15.22 -1.21 -19.91
C GLU A 7 -16.67 -1.67 -20.11
N ARG A 8 -17.46 -1.64 -19.02
CA ARG A 8 -18.90 -1.97 -19.05
C ARG A 8 -19.77 -0.76 -18.79
N THR A 9 -19.52 -0.03 -17.72
CA THR A 9 -20.36 1.09 -17.31
C THR A 9 -19.51 2.09 -16.53
N CYS A 10 -19.81 3.37 -16.72
CA CYS A 10 -19.10 4.46 -16.11
C CYS A 10 -20.11 5.53 -15.71
N THR A 11 -20.07 5.97 -14.46
CA THR A 11 -20.93 7.03 -13.92
C THR A 11 -20.08 7.99 -13.11
N ALA A 12 -20.23 9.28 -13.37
CA ALA A 12 -19.50 10.33 -12.68
C ALA A 12 -20.45 11.44 -12.27
N GLU A 13 -20.21 11.99 -11.09
CA GLU A 13 -21.00 13.06 -10.50
C GLU A 13 -20.05 14.08 -9.88
N ALA A 14 -20.34 15.36 -10.11
CA ALA A 14 -19.67 16.46 -9.43
C ALA A 14 -20.72 17.22 -8.62
N HIS A 15 -20.49 17.33 -7.31
CA HIS A 15 -21.32 18.07 -6.36
C HIS A 15 -20.51 19.26 -5.83
N SER A 16 -21.18 20.19 -5.14
CA SER A 16 -20.52 21.37 -4.57
C SER A 16 -19.45 21.04 -3.52
N ASP A 17 -19.54 19.85 -2.93
CA ASP A 17 -18.75 19.35 -1.82
C ASP A 17 -17.95 18.08 -2.16
N GLY A 18 -18.02 17.60 -3.41
CA GLY A 18 -17.27 16.40 -3.78
C GLY A 18 -17.37 15.93 -5.22
N TYR A 19 -16.59 14.90 -5.51
CA TYR A 19 -16.67 14.11 -6.73
C TYR A 19 -17.09 12.69 -6.39
N GLY A 20 -18.01 12.14 -7.16
CA GLY A 20 -18.35 10.72 -7.17
C GLY A 20 -17.95 10.12 -8.51
N PHE A 21 -17.29 8.97 -8.49
CA PHE A 21 -16.94 8.26 -9.71
C PHE A 21 -17.04 6.75 -9.49
N THR A 22 -17.79 6.09 -10.35
CA THR A 22 -17.93 4.63 -10.36
C THR A 22 -17.62 4.11 -11.74
N ARG A 23 -16.69 3.16 -11.83
CA ARG A 23 -16.30 2.51 -13.08
C ARG A 23 -16.39 1.00 -12.93
N CYS A 24 -17.20 0.37 -13.77
CA CYS A 24 -17.36 -1.07 -13.87
C CYS A 24 -16.63 -1.59 -15.11
N VAL A 25 -15.77 -2.58 -14.92
CA VAL A 25 -14.97 -3.20 -15.97
C VAL A 25 -15.02 -4.73 -15.86
N ASP A 26 -14.65 -5.42 -16.93
CA ASP A 26 -14.33 -6.85 -16.92
C ASP A 26 -12.82 -7.03 -16.82
N ILE A 27 -12.38 -7.85 -15.87
CA ILE A 27 -10.97 -8.21 -15.68
C ILE A 27 -10.90 -9.73 -15.63
N GLY A 28 -10.36 -10.35 -16.68
CA GLY A 28 -10.17 -11.80 -16.73
C GLY A 28 -11.47 -12.60 -16.61
N GLY A 29 -12.58 -12.07 -17.12
CA GLY A 29 -13.90 -12.69 -17.04
C GLY A 29 -14.66 -12.41 -15.74
N ARG A 30 -14.09 -11.61 -14.83
CA ARG A 30 -14.75 -11.18 -13.59
C ARG A 30 -15.21 -9.74 -13.72
N VAL A 31 -16.41 -9.44 -13.22
CA VAL A 31 -16.91 -8.05 -13.18
C VAL A 31 -16.31 -7.36 -11.97
N VAL A 32 -15.68 -6.21 -12.19
CA VAL A 32 -15.01 -5.42 -11.15
C VAL A 32 -15.61 -4.02 -11.16
N ARG A 33 -15.88 -3.48 -9.97
CA ARG A 33 -16.40 -2.12 -9.77
C ARG A 33 -15.45 -1.33 -8.88
N ALA A 34 -14.86 -0.27 -9.43
CA ALA A 34 -14.17 0.75 -8.66
C ALA A 34 -15.15 1.86 -8.29
N THR A 35 -15.20 2.23 -7.01
CA THR A 35 -16.04 3.31 -6.47
C THR A 35 -15.15 4.29 -5.73
N LEU A 36 -15.16 5.55 -6.16
CA LEU A 36 -14.39 6.63 -5.58
C LEU A 36 -15.33 7.78 -5.19
N THR A 37 -15.17 8.23 -3.95
CA THR A 37 -15.81 9.42 -3.41
C THR A 37 -14.73 10.34 -2.88
N ARG A 38 -14.63 11.53 -3.45
CA ARG A 38 -13.74 12.59 -2.96
C ARG A 38 -14.62 13.67 -2.32
N ASP A 39 -14.62 13.74 -0.99
CA ASP A 39 -15.28 14.80 -0.21
C ASP A 39 -14.29 15.93 0.15
N VAL A 40 -14.81 17.14 0.43
CA VAL A 40 -14.02 18.27 0.98
C VAL A 40 -13.29 17.94 2.29
N HIS A 41 -13.67 16.88 2.99
CA HIS A 41 -12.96 16.33 4.14
C HIS A 41 -12.34 14.98 3.79
N GLU A 42 -11.05 14.82 4.11
CA GLU A 42 -10.32 13.57 3.86
C GLU A 42 -11.01 12.35 4.50
N GLY A 43 -11.43 12.46 5.77
CA GLY A 43 -12.06 11.36 6.51
C GLY A 43 -13.44 10.91 5.98
N ARG A 44 -14.00 11.60 4.97
CA ARG A 44 -15.23 11.20 4.26
C ARG A 44 -14.97 10.73 2.84
N SER A 45 -13.71 10.76 2.42
CA SER A 45 -13.29 10.28 1.11
C SER A 45 -13.00 8.79 1.16
N ARG A 46 -13.25 8.09 0.05
CA ARG A 46 -13.03 6.65 -0.05
C ARG A 46 -12.70 6.27 -1.48
N ALA A 47 -11.78 5.33 -1.65
CA ALA A 47 -11.48 4.71 -2.93
C ALA A 47 -11.39 3.20 -2.73
N GLN A 48 -12.35 2.47 -3.29
CA GLN A 48 -12.45 1.02 -3.13
C GLN A 48 -12.73 0.32 -4.46
N VAL A 49 -12.32 -0.94 -4.55
CA VAL A 49 -12.64 -1.82 -5.66
C VAL A 49 -13.23 -3.11 -5.13
N GLU A 50 -14.29 -3.55 -5.79
CA GLU A 50 -15.06 -4.74 -5.46
C GLU A 50 -15.15 -5.64 -6.70
N VAL A 51 -15.23 -6.94 -6.49
CA VAL A 51 -15.48 -7.93 -7.53
C VAL A 51 -16.87 -8.52 -7.34
N LEU A 52 -17.58 -8.78 -8.44
CA LEU A 52 -18.85 -9.49 -8.41
C LEU A 52 -18.55 -10.99 -8.28
N ASP A 53 -18.97 -11.60 -7.19
CA ASP A 53 -18.84 -13.03 -6.95
C ASP A 53 -19.91 -13.86 -7.68
N ASP A 54 -19.79 -15.19 -7.57
CA ASP A 54 -20.72 -16.15 -8.20
C ASP A 54 -22.15 -16.06 -7.62
N ASP A 55 -22.29 -15.59 -6.37
CA ASP A 55 -23.55 -15.33 -5.69
C ASP A 55 -24.17 -13.97 -6.09
N ARG A 56 -23.54 -13.25 -7.02
CA ARG A 56 -23.94 -11.91 -7.49
C ARG A 56 -23.89 -10.84 -6.40
N THR A 57 -22.98 -11.01 -5.45
CA THR A 57 -22.68 -10.03 -4.41
C THR A 57 -21.37 -9.32 -4.72
N TRP A 58 -21.29 -8.04 -4.37
CA TRP A 58 -20.04 -7.28 -4.49
C TRP A 58 -19.16 -7.59 -3.29
N THR A 59 -18.07 -8.32 -3.53
CA THR A 59 -17.06 -8.61 -2.52
C THR A 59 -15.96 -7.56 -2.59
N HIS A 60 -15.60 -7.01 -1.44
CA HIS A 60 -14.45 -6.12 -1.33
C HIS A 60 -13.16 -6.80 -1.82
N LEU A 61 -12.36 -6.08 -2.62
CA LEU A 61 -11.11 -6.59 -3.19
C LEU A 61 -9.90 -5.77 -2.74
N ALA A 62 -9.97 -4.44 -2.78
CA ALA A 62 -8.90 -3.57 -2.29
C ALA A 62 -9.38 -2.13 -2.06
N GLU A 63 -8.64 -1.37 -1.25
CA GLU A 63 -8.80 0.08 -1.08
C GLU A 63 -7.49 0.82 -1.35
N GLU A 64 -7.60 2.07 -1.79
CA GLU A 64 -6.47 3.01 -1.83
C GLU A 64 -6.64 4.01 -0.67
N PRO A 65 -5.68 4.08 0.27
CA PRO A 65 -5.80 4.93 1.44
C PRO A 65 -5.91 6.40 1.02
N THR A 66 -6.78 7.16 1.67
CA THR A 66 -7.04 8.58 1.33
C THR A 66 -5.76 9.42 1.32
N SER A 67 -4.83 9.13 2.23
CA SER A 67 -3.54 9.81 2.33
C SER A 67 -2.67 9.70 1.08
N ALA A 68 -2.88 8.67 0.24
CA ALA A 68 -2.10 8.47 -0.99
C ALA A 68 -2.58 9.34 -2.16
N TRP A 69 -3.84 9.81 -2.15
CA TRP A 69 -4.42 10.46 -3.33
C TRP A 69 -5.18 11.75 -3.04
N TRP A 70 -5.77 11.92 -1.85
CA TRP A 70 -6.70 13.02 -1.56
C TRP A 70 -6.06 14.40 -1.75
N ALA A 71 -4.81 14.58 -1.29
CA ALA A 71 -4.06 15.83 -1.42
C ALA A 71 -3.65 16.16 -2.87
N HIS A 72 -3.64 15.16 -3.75
CA HIS A 72 -3.25 15.28 -5.15
C HIS A 72 -4.45 15.42 -6.10
N THR A 73 -5.65 15.14 -5.62
CA THR A 73 -6.90 15.49 -6.31
C THR A 73 -7.34 16.91 -5.96
N PRO A 74 -7.59 17.78 -6.95
CA PRO A 74 -8.09 19.12 -6.71
C PRO A 74 -9.36 19.12 -5.83
N PRO A 75 -9.56 20.12 -4.96
CA PRO A 75 -10.84 20.30 -4.28
C PRO A 75 -11.96 20.60 -5.29
N PRO A 76 -13.22 20.27 -4.96
CA PRO A 76 -14.35 20.41 -5.86
C PRO A 76 -14.64 21.89 -6.02
N ARG A 77 -14.60 22.38 -7.26
CA ARG A 77 -15.04 23.74 -7.58
C ARG A 77 -16.29 23.66 -8.41
N LEU A 78 -17.32 24.34 -7.92
CA LEU A 78 -18.66 24.35 -8.49
C LEU A 78 -18.59 24.70 -9.99
N GLY A 79 -18.89 23.72 -10.85
CA GLY A 79 -19.02 23.88 -12.30
C GLY A 79 -17.73 24.04 -13.11
N LEU A 80 -16.55 23.77 -12.53
CA LEU A 80 -15.26 23.97 -13.22
C LEU A 80 -14.51 22.67 -13.55
N ASP A 81 -14.71 21.62 -12.78
CA ASP A 81 -13.87 20.42 -12.82
C ASP A 81 -14.67 19.19 -13.28
N ASP A 82 -14.12 18.46 -14.24
CA ASP A 82 -14.66 17.18 -14.70
C ASP A 82 -14.28 16.06 -13.73
N ALA A 83 -15.27 15.55 -12.99
CA ALA A 83 -15.11 14.46 -12.02
C ALA A 83 -14.40 13.24 -12.63
N VAL A 84 -14.66 12.93 -13.90
CA VAL A 84 -14.01 11.81 -14.60
C VAL A 84 -12.53 12.10 -14.73
N ALA A 85 -12.16 13.24 -15.30
CA ALA A 85 -10.76 13.60 -15.52
C ALA A 85 -9.96 13.66 -14.22
N VAL A 86 -10.58 14.15 -13.14
CA VAL A 86 -9.94 14.25 -11.82
C VAL A 86 -9.73 12.88 -11.16
N LEU A 87 -10.72 11.98 -11.22
CA LEU A 87 -10.68 10.71 -10.49
C LEU A 87 -10.16 9.53 -11.31
N THR A 88 -10.03 9.66 -12.63
CA THR A 88 -9.52 8.61 -13.51
C THR A 88 -8.13 8.10 -13.09
N PRO A 89 -7.13 8.94 -12.78
CA PRO A 89 -5.79 8.45 -12.42
C PRO A 89 -5.77 7.56 -11.16
N VAL A 90 -6.62 7.87 -10.18
CA VAL A 90 -6.76 7.07 -8.94
C VAL A 90 -7.49 5.77 -9.26
N THR A 91 -8.57 5.87 -10.04
CA THR A 91 -9.37 4.71 -10.48
C THR A 91 -8.54 3.71 -11.30
N ASP A 92 -7.68 4.20 -12.19
CA ASP A 92 -6.82 3.36 -13.04
C ASP A 92 -5.78 2.60 -12.20
N ARG A 93 -5.17 3.23 -11.20
CA ARG A 93 -4.26 2.54 -10.27
C ARG A 93 -4.99 1.46 -9.49
N LEU A 94 -6.19 1.77 -9.01
CA LEU A 94 -7.00 0.83 -8.24
C LEU A 94 -7.46 -0.37 -9.09
N LEU A 95 -7.83 -0.14 -10.35
CA LEU A 95 -8.19 -1.20 -11.30
C LEU A 95 -6.97 -2.01 -11.75
N ALA A 96 -5.79 -1.40 -11.90
CA ALA A 96 -4.55 -2.12 -12.18
C ALA A 96 -4.20 -3.06 -11.03
N ARG A 97 -4.31 -2.59 -9.78
CA ARG A 97 -4.12 -3.42 -8.59
C ARG A 97 -5.14 -4.55 -8.51
N ALA A 98 -6.41 -4.28 -8.84
CA ALA A 98 -7.43 -5.34 -8.95
C ALA A 98 -7.04 -6.38 -10.01
N ALA A 99 -6.49 -5.97 -11.15
CA ALA A 99 -6.00 -6.89 -12.18
C ALA A 99 -4.84 -7.76 -11.68
N ASP A 100 -3.92 -7.20 -10.91
CA ASP A 100 -2.82 -7.94 -10.32
C ASP A 100 -3.30 -8.98 -9.29
N ILE A 101 -4.30 -8.62 -8.46
CA ILE A 101 -4.90 -9.54 -7.47
C ILE A 101 -5.68 -10.67 -8.17
N LEU A 102 -6.43 -10.34 -9.23
CA LEU A 102 -7.25 -11.29 -9.97
C LEU A 102 -6.47 -12.08 -11.02
N ALA A 103 -5.20 -11.72 -11.28
CA ALA A 103 -4.37 -12.43 -12.21
C ALA A 103 -4.21 -13.89 -11.76
N PRO A 104 -4.32 -14.87 -12.67
CA PRO A 104 -3.96 -16.23 -12.34
C PRO A 104 -2.49 -16.25 -11.88
N PRO A 105 -2.10 -17.13 -10.93
CA PRO A 105 -0.71 -17.25 -10.52
C PRO A 105 0.15 -17.45 -11.76
N THR A 106 0.98 -16.46 -12.06
CA THR A 106 1.72 -16.38 -13.32
C THR A 106 2.57 -17.62 -13.48
N THR A 107 2.14 -18.53 -14.37
CA THR A 107 2.97 -19.60 -14.90
C THR A 107 3.87 -19.02 -15.99
N ALA A 108 4.75 -18.09 -15.61
CA ALA A 108 5.86 -17.73 -16.47
C ALA A 108 6.76 -18.98 -16.64
N PRO A 109 7.45 -19.16 -17.77
CA PRO A 109 8.53 -20.13 -17.86
C PRO A 109 9.61 -19.69 -16.88
N VAL A 110 9.62 -20.32 -15.70
CA VAL A 110 10.70 -20.21 -14.73
C VAL A 110 11.96 -20.72 -15.46
N PRO A 111 13.03 -19.92 -15.61
CA PRO A 111 14.31 -20.48 -16.04
C PRO A 111 14.63 -21.63 -15.08
N PRO A 112 15.04 -22.82 -15.55
CA PRO A 112 15.27 -23.94 -14.65
C PRO A 112 16.32 -23.51 -13.63
N THR A 113 16.00 -23.69 -12.35
CA THR A 113 16.78 -23.34 -11.15
C THR A 113 16.41 -21.99 -10.50
N VAL A 114 15.24 -21.90 -9.87
CA VAL A 114 15.07 -21.82 -8.40
C VAL A 114 13.60 -22.10 -8.12
N SER A 115 13.32 -23.17 -7.38
CA SER A 115 11.99 -23.49 -6.86
C SER A 115 11.59 -22.41 -5.85
N ALA A 116 10.93 -21.35 -6.30
CA ALA A 116 10.21 -20.44 -5.41
C ALA A 116 8.94 -21.16 -4.94
N SER A 117 9.08 -22.00 -3.91
CA SER A 117 7.93 -22.34 -3.08
C SER A 117 7.30 -21.03 -2.61
N PRO A 118 5.96 -20.92 -2.51
CA PRO A 118 5.38 -19.85 -1.71
C PRO A 118 6.08 -19.89 -0.36
N LEU A 119 6.64 -18.76 0.09
CA LEU A 119 7.17 -18.64 1.44
C LEU A 119 6.02 -18.94 2.38
N SER A 120 5.93 -20.20 2.80
CA SER A 120 4.91 -20.64 3.74
C SER A 120 5.13 -19.81 5.00
N VAL A 121 4.06 -19.35 5.64
CA VAL A 121 4.12 -18.62 6.91
C VAL A 121 4.93 -19.42 7.97
N SER A 122 5.05 -20.74 7.78
CA SER A 122 5.90 -21.67 8.52
C SER A 122 7.42 -21.45 8.37
N ALA A 123 7.87 -20.68 7.38
CA ALA A 123 9.29 -20.36 7.14
C ALA A 123 9.78 -19.21 8.03
N LEU A 124 8.87 -18.41 8.60
CA LEU A 124 9.20 -17.41 9.61
C LEU A 124 9.34 -18.08 10.98
N PRO A 125 10.33 -17.67 11.80
CA PRO A 125 10.35 -18.02 13.21
C PRO A 125 8.99 -17.69 13.87
N PRO A 126 8.45 -18.56 14.75
CA PRO A 126 7.14 -18.35 15.36
C PRO A 126 6.95 -16.96 15.98
N ARG A 127 8.00 -16.43 16.62
CA ARG A 127 7.99 -15.09 17.23
C ARG A 127 7.87 -13.96 16.22
N LEU A 128 8.61 -14.05 15.12
CA LEU A 128 8.53 -13.06 14.06
C LEU A 128 7.13 -13.05 13.41
N ARG A 129 6.51 -14.23 13.28
CA ARG A 129 5.13 -14.37 12.81
C ARG A 129 4.13 -13.69 13.74
N GLU A 130 4.24 -13.94 15.04
CA GLU A 130 3.40 -13.31 16.07
C GLU A 130 3.57 -11.78 16.07
N ALA A 131 4.81 -11.31 15.94
CA ALA A 131 5.13 -9.89 15.92
C ALA A 131 4.58 -9.19 14.66
N VAL A 132 4.65 -9.81 13.48
CA VAL A 132 4.02 -9.30 12.25
C VAL A 132 2.49 -9.28 12.40
N SER A 133 1.89 -10.32 12.98
CA SER A 133 0.45 -10.35 13.25
C SER A 133 0.02 -9.22 14.20
N ALA A 134 0.82 -8.93 15.24
CA ALA A 134 0.55 -7.84 16.17
C ALA A 134 0.69 -6.47 15.49
N LEU A 135 1.69 -6.29 14.60
CA LEU A 135 1.83 -5.07 13.81
C LEU A 135 0.63 -4.84 12.90
N LEU A 136 0.17 -5.88 12.18
CA LEU A 136 -1.02 -5.79 11.36
C LEU A 136 -2.25 -5.40 12.20
N LEU A 137 -2.42 -6.01 13.38
CA LEU A 137 -3.49 -5.65 14.31
C LEU A 137 -3.42 -4.18 14.75
N ILE A 138 -2.24 -3.68 15.11
CA ILE A 138 -2.04 -2.31 15.58
C ILE A 138 -2.29 -1.29 14.46
N THR A 139 -1.83 -1.59 13.24
CA THR A 139 -1.90 -0.65 12.12
C THR A 139 -3.25 -0.70 11.39
N TYR A 140 -3.88 -1.87 11.30
CA TYR A 140 -5.03 -2.10 10.43
C TYR A 140 -6.22 -2.81 11.11
N GLY A 141 -6.10 -3.26 12.36
CA GLY A 141 -7.19 -3.90 13.11
C GLY A 141 -7.27 -5.43 12.97
N SER A 142 -8.33 -6.04 13.52
CA SER A 142 -8.44 -7.51 13.62
C SER A 142 -8.67 -8.21 12.29
N ASP A 143 -9.31 -7.53 11.33
CA ASP A 143 -9.60 -8.04 9.98
C ASP A 143 -8.65 -7.41 8.94
N ALA A 144 -7.45 -7.04 9.38
CA ALA A 144 -6.44 -6.34 8.62
C ALA A 144 -6.02 -7.07 7.34
N GLU A 145 -6.16 -6.40 6.20
CA GLU A 145 -5.52 -6.77 4.95
C GLU A 145 -4.61 -5.64 4.46
N GLY A 146 -3.33 -5.93 4.29
CA GLY A 146 -2.33 -5.00 3.77
C GLY A 146 -1.45 -5.71 2.76
N SER A 147 -1.41 -5.21 1.53
CA SER A 147 -0.50 -5.71 0.50
C SER A 147 0.63 -4.71 0.28
N ILE A 148 1.86 -5.19 0.25
CA ILE A 148 3.05 -4.39 -0.11
C ILE A 148 3.45 -4.81 -1.52
N GLY A 149 3.34 -3.89 -2.48
CA GLY A 149 3.69 -4.12 -3.87
C GLY A 149 5.18 -3.99 -4.15
N PRO A 150 5.66 -4.43 -5.34
CA PRO A 150 7.06 -4.26 -5.75
C PRO A 150 7.52 -2.80 -5.78
N GLU A 151 6.62 -1.86 -6.07
CA GLU A 151 6.91 -0.42 -6.06
C GLU A 151 7.16 0.09 -4.63
N ASP A 152 6.32 -0.33 -3.66
CA ASP A 152 6.52 0.00 -2.24
C ASP A 152 7.86 -0.56 -1.73
N ILE A 153 8.22 -1.78 -2.16
CA ILE A 153 9.51 -2.40 -1.84
C ILE A 153 10.67 -1.63 -2.48
N ALA A 154 10.54 -1.25 -3.75
CA ALA A 154 11.58 -0.51 -4.46
C ALA A 154 11.79 0.89 -3.86
N GLN A 155 10.70 1.57 -3.50
CA GLN A 155 10.74 2.86 -2.84
C GLN A 155 11.40 2.76 -1.45
N ASP A 156 11.08 1.72 -0.69
CA ASP A 156 11.77 1.44 0.57
C ASP A 156 13.26 1.20 0.34
N GLN A 157 13.64 0.34 -0.60
CA GLN A 157 15.05 0.04 -0.89
C GLN A 157 15.84 1.28 -1.36
N ALA A 158 15.19 2.21 -2.07
CA ALA A 158 15.81 3.43 -2.55
C ALA A 158 16.03 4.48 -1.45
N CYS A 159 15.18 4.51 -0.43
CA CYS A 159 15.16 5.57 0.58
C CYS A 159 15.60 5.13 1.98
N SER A 160 15.56 3.83 2.29
CA SER A 160 15.62 3.34 3.67
C SER A 160 16.95 2.73 4.07
N ARG A 161 17.27 2.93 5.36
CA ARG A 161 18.25 2.14 6.10
C ARG A 161 17.76 0.69 6.23
N PRO A 162 18.68 -0.29 6.41
CA PRO A 162 18.29 -1.67 6.65
C PRO A 162 17.32 -1.78 7.82
N LEU A 163 16.29 -2.62 7.67
CA LEU A 163 15.40 -2.98 8.76
C LEU A 163 16.17 -3.80 9.81
N HIS A 164 16.10 -3.34 11.05
CA HIS A 164 16.60 -4.07 12.20
C HIS A 164 15.43 -4.73 12.94
N VAL A 165 15.60 -6.01 13.26
CA VAL A 165 14.69 -6.80 14.08
C VAL A 165 15.45 -7.22 15.33
N ILE A 166 14.96 -6.83 16.50
CA ILE A 166 15.64 -7.05 17.78
C ILE A 166 14.65 -7.78 18.70
N GLU A 167 15.03 -8.98 19.12
CA GLU A 167 14.26 -9.77 20.09
C GLU A 167 14.84 -9.53 21.49
N PHE A 168 13.97 -9.24 22.46
CA PHE A 168 14.35 -9.05 23.85
C PHE A 168 14.06 -10.30 24.70
N PRO A 169 14.78 -10.50 25.82
CA PRO A 169 14.56 -11.65 26.71
C PRO A 169 13.14 -11.75 27.30
N ASP A 170 12.42 -10.63 27.38
CA ASP A 170 11.03 -10.57 27.85
C ASP A 170 10.00 -10.98 26.78
N GLY A 171 10.45 -11.29 25.57
CA GLY A 171 9.63 -11.69 24.44
C GLY A 171 9.13 -10.53 23.59
N SER A 172 9.46 -9.28 23.93
CA SER A 172 9.17 -8.13 23.07
C SER A 172 10.08 -8.12 21.83
N VAL A 173 9.57 -7.55 20.73
CA VAL A 173 10.30 -7.44 19.46
C VAL A 173 10.22 -6.00 18.97
N VAL A 174 11.37 -5.43 18.61
CA VAL A 174 11.46 -4.09 18.00
C VAL A 174 11.81 -4.21 16.52
N PHE A 175 11.03 -3.53 15.69
CA PHE A 175 11.32 -3.30 14.27
C PHE A 175 11.73 -1.85 14.10
N THR A 176 12.94 -1.58 13.60
CA THR A 176 13.42 -0.20 13.44
C THR A 176 14.32 -0.01 12.23
N LYS A 177 14.18 1.15 11.58
CA LYS A 177 15.10 1.68 10.57
C LYS A 177 15.81 2.97 11.04
N ALA A 178 15.51 3.42 12.26
CA ALA A 178 15.98 4.71 12.77
C ALA A 178 17.49 4.70 13.06
N HIS A 179 18.03 3.54 13.45
CA HIS A 179 19.42 3.41 13.90
C HIS A 179 20.33 2.87 12.81
N ARG A 180 21.63 3.18 12.91
CA ARG A 180 22.68 2.48 12.14
C ARG A 180 22.93 1.09 12.73
N PRO A 181 23.44 0.12 11.95
CA PRO A 181 23.77 -1.22 12.46
C PRO A 181 24.71 -1.23 13.67
N THR A 182 25.57 -0.21 13.82
CA THR A 182 26.54 -0.08 14.91
C THR A 182 26.07 0.89 16.00
N CYS A 183 24.80 1.29 16.03
CA CYS A 183 24.30 2.23 17.03
C CYS A 183 24.30 1.59 18.42
N PRO A 184 25.01 2.16 19.42
CA PRO A 184 25.07 1.58 20.76
C PRO A 184 23.73 1.68 21.52
N PHE A 185 22.80 2.50 21.02
CA PHE A 185 21.49 2.77 21.61
C PHE A 185 20.34 2.11 20.83
N ILE A 186 20.64 1.18 19.93
CA ILE A 186 19.63 0.53 19.07
C ILE A 186 18.55 -0.24 19.85
N THR A 187 18.85 -0.59 21.10
CA THR A 187 17.96 -1.31 22.01
C THR A 187 17.35 -0.43 23.10
N SER A 188 17.76 0.84 23.22
CA SER A 188 17.18 1.77 24.19
C SER A 188 16.02 2.52 23.54
N ALA A 189 14.86 2.55 24.21
CA ALA A 189 13.70 3.33 23.78
C ALA A 189 13.90 4.86 23.85
N GLU A 190 15.12 5.33 24.14
CA GLU A 190 15.45 6.75 24.18
C GLU A 190 15.90 7.27 22.80
N ASP A 191 15.39 8.44 22.42
CA ASP A 191 15.67 9.19 21.20
C ASP A 191 17.18 9.20 20.83
N CYS A 192 17.58 8.42 19.81
CA CYS A 192 18.89 8.65 19.16
C CYS A 192 18.94 10.02 18.45
N ASP A 193 17.79 10.70 18.30
CA ASP A 193 17.71 12.04 17.71
C ASP A 193 18.52 13.08 18.51
N LYS A 194 18.72 12.86 19.82
CA LYS A 194 19.54 13.75 20.66
C LYS A 194 21.05 13.52 20.53
N HIS A 195 21.49 12.40 19.96
CA HIS A 195 22.91 12.01 19.89
C HIS A 195 23.45 11.76 18.46
N GLN A 196 22.95 12.52 17.47
CA GLN A 196 23.59 12.66 16.15
C GLN A 196 23.58 11.39 15.28
N CYS A 197 22.45 10.69 15.22
CA CYS A 197 22.20 9.62 14.24
C CYS A 197 21.95 10.12 12.78
N SER A 198 22.20 11.41 12.45
CA SER A 198 21.84 12.07 11.16
C SER A 198 23.01 12.28 10.16
N PRO A 199 22.75 12.36 8.84
CA PRO A 199 23.77 12.31 7.78
C PRO A 199 24.39 13.66 7.37
N HIS A 200 24.10 14.79 8.03
CA HIS A 200 24.53 16.13 7.59
C HIS A 200 25.65 16.77 8.43
N HIS A 201 26.78 16.09 8.62
CA HIS A 201 28.01 16.81 8.98
C HIS A 201 29.11 16.58 7.95
N ARG A 202 29.27 17.58 7.08
CA ARG A 202 30.51 17.84 6.35
C ARG A 202 31.65 17.88 7.39
N PRO A 203 32.77 17.16 7.19
CA PRO A 203 33.84 17.15 8.18
C PRO A 203 34.40 18.57 8.34
N PRO A 204 34.77 19.01 9.56
CA PRO A 204 35.41 20.29 9.74
C PRO A 204 36.73 20.30 8.98
N HIS A 205 36.94 21.33 8.17
CA HIS A 205 38.23 21.62 7.56
C HIS A 205 39.30 21.63 8.65
N ARG A 206 40.25 20.70 8.57
CA ARG A 206 41.52 20.80 9.31
C ARG A 206 42.30 21.97 8.73
N THR A 207 42.25 23.13 9.36
CA THR A 207 43.34 24.11 9.26
C THR A 207 44.48 23.65 10.15
N ARG A 208 45.68 23.60 9.56
CA ARG A 208 46.96 23.40 10.23
C ARG A 208 47.23 24.48 11.27
#